data_AF-A0A0U5MJ69-F1
#
_entry.id   AF-A0A0U5MJ69-F1
#
_cell.length_a   1.000
_cell.length_b   1.000
_cell.length_c   1.000
_cell.angle_alpha   90.00
_cell.angle_beta   90.00
_cell.angle_gamma   90.00
#
_symmetry.space_group_name_H-M   'P 1'
#
loop_
_entity.id
_entity.type
_entity.pdbx_description
1 polymer ?
#
loop_
_entity_poly.entity_id
_entity_poly.type
_entity_poly.pdbx_seq_one_letter_code
_entity_poly.pdbx_strand_id
1 'polypeptide(L)'
;MATWLEEQWKSGDPVIDSEHQKLHQMIASMAAVVRNDPGLGLADEAIEVLHDRMRIHFRMEEQLAARLGPDTVAQLKEDHLRLMALLVPVREAIRNRDPNLARESIEHFHRELDRHDREMDIPLFRTMVAGARP
;
A
#
# COMPACT_ATOMS: atom_id res chain seq x y z
N MET A 1 -7.54 11.56 -11.93
CA MET A 1 -6.33 10.75 -12.18
C MET A 1 -5.25 11.62 -12.82
N ALA A 2 -4.70 12.57 -12.05
CA ALA A 2 -3.59 13.44 -12.48
C ALA A 2 -2.32 13.23 -11.63
N THR A 3 -2.47 12.64 -10.44
CA THR A 3 -1.41 12.47 -9.44
C THR A 3 -0.22 11.65 -9.95
N TRP A 4 -0.47 10.56 -10.70
CA TRP A 4 0.58 9.67 -11.24
C TRP A 4 1.47 10.27 -12.33
N LEU A 5 1.13 11.46 -12.85
CA LEU A 5 1.96 12.16 -13.82
C LEU A 5 3.06 12.98 -13.15
N GLU A 6 2.94 13.25 -11.85
CA GLU A 6 3.91 14.02 -11.07
C GLU A 6 5.17 13.18 -10.82
N GLU A 7 6.34 13.83 -10.89
CA GLU A 7 7.64 13.17 -10.71
C GLU A 7 7.77 12.47 -9.35
N GLN A 8 7.08 12.98 -8.32
CA GLN A 8 7.09 12.38 -6.99
C GLN A 8 6.54 10.95 -6.96
N TRP A 9 5.74 10.56 -7.98
CA TRP A 9 5.14 9.22 -8.13
C TRP A 9 5.91 8.30 -9.08
N LYS A 10 7.07 8.73 -9.60
CA LYS A 10 7.88 7.95 -10.55
C LYS A 10 9.11 7.40 -9.86
N SER A 11 9.18 6.08 -9.71
CA SER A 11 10.35 5.36 -9.22
C SER A 11 11.44 5.25 -10.29
N GLY A 12 11.08 5.45 -11.56
CA GLY A 12 11.96 5.18 -12.69
C GLY A 12 11.98 3.71 -13.12
N ASP A 13 11.29 2.83 -12.38
CA ASP A 13 10.97 1.46 -12.78
C ASP A 13 9.47 1.38 -13.17
N PRO A 14 9.14 1.16 -14.45
CA PRO A 14 7.75 1.14 -14.91
C PRO A 14 6.94 -0.01 -14.32
N VAL A 15 7.58 -1.08 -13.84
CA VAL A 15 6.89 -2.19 -13.16
C VAL A 15 6.43 -1.75 -11.78
N ILE A 16 7.30 -1.10 -11.00
CA ILE A 16 6.96 -0.55 -9.68
C ILE A 16 5.85 0.49 -9.80
N ASP A 17 6.00 1.46 -10.70
CA ASP A 17 5.01 2.52 -10.88
C ASP A 17 3.63 1.95 -11.25
N SER A 18 3.59 0.91 -12.10
CA SER A 18 2.35 0.22 -12.45
C SER A 18 1.74 -0.55 -11.28
N GLU A 19 2.57 -1.18 -10.45
CA GLU A 19 2.09 -1.93 -9.29
C GLU A 19 1.52 -1.00 -8.21
N HIS A 20 2.18 0.11 -7.89
CA HIS A 20 1.63 1.15 -7.00
C HIS A 20 0.32 1.70 -7.55
N GLN A 21 0.25 2.07 -8.82
CA GLN A 21 -0.99 2.57 -9.42
C GLN A 21 -2.16 1.58 -9.26
N LYS A 22 -1.92 0.29 -9.52
CA LYS A 22 -2.95 -0.76 -9.33
C LYS A 22 -3.35 -0.89 -7.86
N LEU A 23 -2.39 -0.82 -6.94
CA LEU A 23 -2.62 -0.95 -5.51
C LEU A 23 -3.52 0.17 -4.99
N HIS A 24 -3.18 1.42 -5.33
CA HIS A 24 -3.98 2.60 -4.98
C HIS A 24 -5.38 2.56 -5.58
N GLN A 25 -5.52 2.08 -6.82
CA GLN A 25 -6.84 1.91 -7.42
C GLN A 25 -7.67 0.85 -6.69
N MET A 26 -7.04 -0.25 -6.24
CA MET A 26 -7.70 -1.27 -5.44
C MET A 26 -8.15 -0.72 -4.09
N ILE A 27 -7.28 0.03 -3.39
CA ILE A 27 -7.60 0.65 -2.10
C ILE A 27 -8.72 1.66 -2.23
N ALA A 28 -8.71 2.51 -3.26
CA ALA A 28 -9.78 3.45 -3.51
C ALA A 28 -11.13 2.75 -3.75
N SER A 29 -11.11 1.63 -4.50
CA SER A 29 -12.29 0.81 -4.75
C SER A 29 -12.80 0.15 -3.47
N MET A 30 -11.90 -0.35 -2.64
CA MET A 30 -12.24 -1.00 -1.37
C MET A 30 -12.74 -0.02 -0.32
N ALA A 31 -12.12 1.16 -0.22
CA ALA A 31 -12.63 2.24 0.61
C ALA A 31 -14.04 2.66 0.17
N ALA A 32 -14.34 2.61 -1.15
CA ALA A 32 -15.70 2.82 -1.62
C ALA A 32 -16.66 1.69 -1.22
N VAL A 33 -16.22 0.42 -1.25
CA VAL A 33 -17.02 -0.72 -0.74
C VAL A 33 -17.29 -0.55 0.75
N VAL A 34 -16.26 -0.32 1.57
CA VAL A 34 -16.40 -0.14 3.03
C VAL A 34 -17.35 1.02 3.37
N ARG A 35 -17.30 2.13 2.61
CA ARG A 35 -18.21 3.27 2.82
C ARG A 35 -19.66 2.99 2.46
N ASN A 36 -19.91 2.09 1.51
CA ASN A 36 -21.23 1.87 0.93
C ASN A 36 -21.81 0.48 1.21
N ASP A 37 -21.12 -0.38 1.96
CA ASP A 37 -21.59 -1.73 2.28
C ASP A 37 -22.85 -1.64 3.15
N PRO A 38 -24.01 -2.15 2.69
CA PRO A 38 -25.23 -2.18 3.49
C PRO A 38 -25.21 -3.27 4.58
N GLY A 39 -24.05 -3.89 4.85
CA GLY A 39 -23.85 -4.93 5.86
C GLY A 39 -23.96 -6.34 5.31
N LEU A 40 -23.66 -6.54 4.02
CA LEU A 40 -23.77 -7.83 3.32
C LEU A 40 -22.48 -8.67 3.39
N GLY A 41 -21.44 -8.18 4.08
CA GLY A 41 -20.17 -8.89 4.25
C GLY A 41 -19.16 -8.65 3.13
N LEU A 42 -19.51 -7.83 2.13
CA LEU A 42 -18.61 -7.47 1.03
C LEU A 42 -17.38 -6.70 1.52
N ALA A 43 -17.51 -5.92 2.60
CA ALA A 43 -16.38 -5.22 3.20
C ALA A 43 -15.34 -6.18 3.82
N ASP A 44 -15.76 -7.31 4.39
CA ASP A 44 -14.84 -8.28 5.01
C ASP A 44 -14.02 -9.01 3.92
N GLU A 45 -14.69 -9.49 2.86
CA GLU A 45 -14.02 -10.07 1.70
C GLU A 45 -13.07 -9.08 1.02
N ALA A 46 -13.49 -7.82 0.86
CA ALA A 46 -12.66 -6.77 0.28
C ALA A 46 -11.38 -6.55 1.11
N ILE A 47 -11.46 -6.49 2.44
CA ILE A 47 -10.27 -6.28 3.27
C ILE A 47 -9.32 -7.47 3.23
N GLU A 48 -9.81 -8.71 3.16
CA GLU A 48 -8.93 -9.88 3.02
C GLU A 48 -8.21 -9.89 1.66
N VAL A 49 -8.91 -9.53 0.56
CA VAL A 49 -8.27 -9.35 -0.76
C VAL A 49 -7.22 -8.23 -0.71
N LEU A 50 -7.48 -7.13 0.01
CA LEU A 50 -6.52 -6.04 0.16
C LEU A 50 -5.25 -6.54 0.85
N HIS A 51 -5.44 -7.21 1.98
CA HIS A 51 -4.37 -7.73 2.81
C HIS A 51 -3.46 -8.66 2.00
N ASP A 52 -4.03 -9.57 1.20
CA ASP A 52 -3.23 -10.45 0.34
C ASP A 52 -2.49 -9.69 -0.77
N ARG A 53 -3.14 -8.69 -1.40
CA ARG A 53 -2.49 -7.88 -2.42
C ARG A 53 -1.32 -7.07 -1.85
N MET A 54 -1.49 -6.47 -0.68
CA MET A 54 -0.43 -5.74 0.05
C MET A 54 0.76 -6.66 0.34
N ARG A 55 0.49 -7.87 0.87
CA ARG A 55 1.54 -8.85 1.17
C ARG A 55 2.33 -9.28 -0.06
N ILE A 56 1.67 -9.46 -1.20
CA ILE A 56 2.33 -9.81 -2.46
C ILE A 56 3.20 -8.65 -2.95
N HIS A 57 2.68 -7.43 -2.90
CA HIS A 57 3.39 -6.22 -3.30
C HIS A 57 4.64 -5.96 -2.46
N PHE A 58 4.50 -5.96 -1.14
CA PHE A 58 5.61 -5.79 -0.21
C PHE A 58 6.70 -6.86 -0.38
N ARG A 59 6.32 -8.11 -0.62
CA ARG A 59 7.29 -9.17 -0.90
C ARG A 59 8.08 -8.92 -2.19
N MET A 60 7.44 -8.40 -3.23
CA MET A 60 8.10 -8.04 -4.48
C MET A 60 9.13 -6.93 -4.24
N GLU A 61 8.75 -5.90 -3.49
CA GLU A 61 9.62 -4.75 -3.18
C GLU A 61 10.81 -5.15 -2.33
N GLU A 62 10.60 -5.97 -1.29
CA GLU A 62 11.67 -6.52 -0.47
C GLU A 62 12.66 -7.36 -1.27
N GLN A 63 12.19 -8.12 -2.27
CA GLN A 63 13.04 -8.90 -3.16
C GLN A 63 13.88 -8.00 -4.09
N LEU A 64 13.31 -6.89 -4.56
CA LEU A 64 14.02 -5.92 -5.40
C LEU A 64 15.04 -5.13 -4.57
N ALA A 65 14.65 -4.69 -3.37
CA ALA A 65 15.49 -3.95 -2.43
C ALA A 65 16.65 -4.79 -1.87
N ALA A 66 16.62 -6.12 -2.00
CA ALA A 66 17.72 -7.00 -1.58
C ALA A 66 19.07 -6.66 -2.20
N ARG A 67 19.08 -5.98 -3.36
CA ARG A 67 20.30 -5.52 -4.03
C ARG A 67 20.98 -4.33 -3.34
N LEU A 68 20.25 -3.59 -2.50
CA LEU A 68 20.73 -2.38 -1.83
C LEU A 68 21.38 -2.67 -0.46
N GLY A 69 21.20 -3.89 0.06
CA GLY A 69 21.82 -4.36 1.29
C GLY A 69 20.83 -4.79 2.37
N PRO A 70 21.30 -5.53 3.39
CA PRO A 70 20.44 -6.12 4.42
C PRO A 70 19.74 -5.07 5.30
N ASP A 71 20.41 -3.96 5.61
CA ASP A 71 19.85 -2.92 6.49
C ASP A 71 18.65 -2.21 5.85
N THR A 72 18.76 -1.92 4.54
CA THR A 72 17.67 -1.36 3.75
C THR A 72 16.46 -2.28 3.69
N VAL A 73 16.67 -3.58 3.47
CA VAL A 73 15.59 -4.57 3.47
C VAL A 73 14.95 -4.70 4.85
N ALA A 74 15.75 -4.65 5.92
CA ALA A 74 15.23 -4.72 7.28
C ALA A 74 14.34 -3.51 7.58
N GLN A 75 14.78 -2.30 7.21
CA GLN A 75 14.00 -1.08 7.40
C GLN A 75 12.68 -1.10 6.61
N LEU A 76 12.73 -1.55 5.35
CA LEU A 76 11.57 -1.65 4.48
C LEU A 76 10.55 -2.66 5.04
N LYS A 77 11.02 -3.83 5.48
CA LYS A 77 10.19 -4.86 6.13
C LYS A 77 9.50 -4.35 7.39
N GLU A 78 10.21 -3.60 8.22
CA GLU A 78 9.62 -3.04 9.43
C GLU A 78 8.45 -2.11 9.09
N ASP A 79 8.60 -1.29 8.06
CA ASP A 79 7.54 -0.38 7.65
C ASP A 79 6.36 -1.10 6.99
N HIS A 80 6.62 -2.11 6.15
CA HIS A 80 5.58 -2.99 5.61
C HIS A 80 4.76 -3.65 6.72
N LEU A 81 5.41 -4.16 7.77
CA LEU A 81 4.71 -4.75 8.91
C LEU A 81 3.85 -3.73 9.66
N ARG A 82 4.33 -2.49 9.80
CA ARG A 82 3.56 -1.38 10.38
C ARG A 82 2.32 -1.08 9.54
N LEU A 83 2.44 -1.00 8.22
CA LEU A 83 1.31 -0.76 7.31
C LEU A 83 0.29 -1.90 7.35
N MET A 84 0.75 -3.16 7.38
CA MET A 84 -0.14 -4.32 7.49
C MET A 84 -0.94 -4.29 8.81
N ALA A 85 -0.34 -3.82 9.90
CA ALA A 85 -1.02 -3.71 11.19
C ALA A 85 -2.19 -2.70 11.16
N LEU A 86 -2.14 -1.68 10.29
CA LEU A 86 -3.22 -0.70 10.14
C LEU A 86 -4.49 -1.26 9.51
N LEU A 87 -4.44 -2.44 8.88
CA LEU A 87 -5.62 -3.14 8.38
C LEU A 87 -6.40 -3.85 9.51
N VAL A 88 -5.78 -4.08 10.68
CA VAL A 88 -6.44 -4.73 11.82
C VAL A 88 -7.63 -3.90 12.33
N PRO A 89 -7.48 -2.60 12.65
CA PRO A 89 -8.60 -1.76 13.05
C PRO A 89 -9.73 -1.69 12.02
N VAL A 90 -9.41 -1.69 10.72
CA VAL A 90 -10.41 -1.69 9.64
C VAL A 90 -11.28 -2.94 9.74
N ARG A 91 -10.65 -4.11 9.85
CA ARG A 91 -11.34 -5.40 9.96
C ARG A 91 -12.15 -5.51 11.25
N GLU A 92 -11.61 -5.06 12.38
CA GLU A 92 -12.33 -5.04 13.65
C GLU A 92 -13.57 -4.15 13.57
N ALA A 93 -13.46 -2.96 12.97
CA ALA A 93 -14.58 -2.05 12.79
C ALA A 93 -15.68 -2.64 11.88
N ILE A 94 -15.29 -3.28 10.77
CA ILE A 94 -16.23 -3.98 9.88
C ILE A 94 -16.98 -5.08 10.63
N ARG A 95 -16.26 -5.93 11.37
CA ARG A 95 -16.85 -7.04 12.16
C ARG A 95 -17.78 -6.55 13.26
N ASN A 96 -17.43 -5.45 13.90
CA ASN A 96 -18.25 -4.81 14.94
C ASN A 96 -19.40 -3.98 14.37
N ARG A 97 -19.54 -3.89 13.03
CA ARG A 97 -20.55 -3.09 12.32
C ARG A 97 -20.48 -1.61 12.72
N ASP A 98 -19.26 -1.08 12.86
CA ASP A 98 -19.00 0.34 13.08
C ASP A 98 -18.50 0.98 11.77
N PRO A 99 -19.42 1.49 10.91
CA PRO A 99 -19.05 2.05 9.62
C PRO A 99 -18.24 3.34 9.75
N ASN A 100 -18.39 4.09 10.85
CA ASN A 100 -17.63 5.32 11.06
C ASN A 100 -16.17 5.01 11.35
N LEU A 101 -15.93 4.07 12.27
CA LEU A 101 -14.57 3.63 12.60
C LEU A 101 -13.91 2.90 11.42
N ALA A 102 -14.67 2.11 10.66
CA ALA A 102 -14.16 1.44 9.46
C ALA A 102 -13.70 2.44 8.40
N ARG A 103 -14.50 3.50 8.18
CA ARG A 103 -14.15 4.60 7.28
C ARG A 103 -12.90 5.35 7.75
N GLU A 104 -12.86 5.74 9.02
CA GLU A 104 -11.71 6.46 9.57
C GLU A 104 -10.41 5.63 9.48
N SER A 105 -10.52 4.34 9.80
CA SER A 105 -9.38 3.42 9.76
C SER A 105 -8.87 3.19 8.33
N ILE A 106 -9.75 3.02 7.34
CA ILE A 106 -9.31 2.82 5.94
C ILE A 106 -8.73 4.10 5.35
N GLU A 107 -9.26 5.28 5.71
CA GLU A 107 -8.70 6.57 5.31
C GLU A 107 -7.33 6.81 5.95
N HIS A 108 -7.15 6.40 7.21
CA HIS A 108 -5.85 6.45 7.87
C HIS A 108 -4.84 5.53 7.17
N PHE A 109 -5.21 4.27 6.92
CA PHE A 109 -4.38 3.33 6.18
C PHE A 109 -3.93 3.89 4.82
N HIS A 110 -4.87 4.45 4.05
CA HIS A 110 -4.57 5.04 2.74
C HIS A 110 -3.57 6.20 2.84
N ARG A 111 -3.71 7.09 3.84
CA ARG A 111 -2.73 8.18 4.06
C ARG A 111 -1.34 7.68 4.42
N GLU A 112 -1.26 6.62 5.22
CA GLU A 112 0.03 6.05 5.63
C GLU A 112 0.71 5.33 4.46
N LEU A 113 -0.07 4.68 3.58
CA LEU A 113 0.46 4.10 2.35
C LEU A 113 0.94 5.17 1.37
N ASP A 114 0.15 6.23 1.13
CA ASP A 114 0.58 7.38 0.32
C ASP A 114 1.92 7.95 0.83
N ARG A 115 2.08 8.03 2.16
CA ARG A 115 3.32 8.50 2.77
C ARG A 115 4.47 7.53 2.50
N HIS A 116 4.25 6.23 2.70
CA HIS A 116 5.23 5.18 2.46
C HIS A 116 5.78 5.23 1.04
N ASP A 117 4.90 5.23 0.04
CA ASP A 117 5.31 5.26 -1.37
C ASP A 117 6.17 6.50 -1.65
N ARG A 118 5.73 7.67 -1.17
CA ARG A 118 6.39 8.95 -1.45
C ARG A 118 7.73 9.09 -0.74
N GLU A 119 7.83 8.67 0.51
CA GLU A 119 8.97 8.95 1.39
C GLU A 119 9.96 7.80 1.45
N MET A 120 9.54 6.57 1.11
CA MET A 120 10.36 5.37 1.23
C MET A 120 10.54 4.67 -0.13
N ASP A 121 9.49 4.10 -0.71
CA ASP A 121 9.63 3.23 -1.90
C ASP A 121 10.16 3.97 -3.10
N ILE A 122 9.51 5.08 -3.46
CA ILE A 122 9.86 5.78 -4.69
C ILE A 122 11.29 6.33 -4.62
N PRO A 123 11.73 7.01 -3.54
CA PRO A 123 13.13 7.38 -3.37
C PRO A 123 14.09 6.18 -3.42
N LEU A 124 13.72 5.06 -2.81
CA LEU A 124 14.53 3.83 -2.78
C LEU A 124 14.74 3.28 -4.19
N PHE A 125 13.67 3.10 -4.94
CA PHE A 125 13.71 2.54 -6.29
C PHE A 125 14.33 3.49 -7.31
N ARG A 126 14.18 4.82 -7.16
CA ARG A 126 14.95 5.78 -7.96
C ARG A 126 16.45 5.60 -7.77
N THR A 127 16.90 5.44 -6.54
CA THR A 127 18.32 5.20 -6.23
C THR A 127 18.80 3.92 -6.89
N MET A 128 17.99 2.87 -6.84
CA MET A 128 18.30 1.59 -7.48
C MET A 128 18.43 1.71 -9.01
N VAL A 129 17.52 2.43 -9.68
CA VAL A 129 17.58 2.66 -11.12
C VAL A 129 18.76 3.56 -11.51
N ALA A 130 19.04 4.60 -10.72
CA ALA A 130 20.16 5.50 -10.97
C ALA A 130 21.53 4.80 -10.82
N GLY A 131 21.67 3.92 -9.82
CA GLY A 131 22.88 3.13 -9.59
C GLY A 131 23.09 1.97 -10.57
N ALA A 132 22.07 1.62 -11.37
CA ALA A 132 22.14 0.57 -12.38
C ALA A 132 22.62 1.06 -13.76
N ARG A 133 22.90 2.36 -13.93
CA ARG A 133 23.49 2.88 -15.18
C ARG A 133 24.99 2.56 -15.22
N PRO A 134 25.48 1.88 -16.27
CA PRO A 134 26.91 1.56 -16.45
C PRO A 134 27.75 2.81 -16.71
#